data_AF-A0A9X1QCG6-F1
#
_entry.id   AF-A0A9X1QCG6-F1
#
_cell.length_a   1.000
_cell.length_b   1.000
_cell.length_c   1.000
_cell.angle_alpha   90.00
_cell.angle_beta   90.00
_cell.angle_gamma   90.00
#
_symmetry.space_group_name_H-M   'P 1'
#
loop_
_entity.id
_entity.type
_entity.pdbx_description
1 polymer ?
#
loop_
_entity_poly.entity_id
_entity_poly.type
_entity_poly.pdbx_seq_one_letter_code
_entity_poly.pdbx_strand_id
1 'polypeptide(L)'
;MIRSFALTVLLSAIFVVTNGQDVLVKKNGSTIEGKVTEVGIDRVSYKISSEVGSASFVIKKNELNRIEFGNGQTVFIDERNLPGKRRAQPASNSYLFGRHLINFSPFKALDSGPGLGLSYEILADEKGYFGVILPISIIFPDRFNYTFDGNGDQTESFYFSPGLKIYPFGQRKVTYAVGPSVFTGFGKQSRNNGYYDPNTGTYTGNNTETKIFRFGIIVNNYVNFQITERFQIGLNAGLGSRYIDRETYNDNRQISNGGINITGEFNFNLGLRF
;
A
#
# COMPACT_ATOMS: atom_id res chain seq x y z
N MET A 1 22.56 47.32 -54.92
CA MET A 1 21.20 47.66 -54.45
C MET A 1 20.13 46.67 -54.93
N ILE A 2 20.21 46.12 -56.15
CA ILE A 2 19.20 45.18 -56.70
C ILE A 2 19.15 43.81 -55.97
N ARG A 3 20.26 43.33 -55.41
CA ARG A 3 20.32 42.03 -54.70
C ARG A 3 19.61 42.03 -53.33
N SER A 4 19.52 43.19 -52.67
CA SER A 4 18.84 43.32 -51.37
C SER A 4 17.32 43.36 -51.50
N PHE A 5 16.81 43.85 -52.63
CA PHE A 5 15.36 43.93 -52.89
C PHE A 5 14.75 42.58 -53.25
N ALA A 6 15.50 41.74 -53.97
CA ALA A 6 15.07 40.38 -54.31
C ALA A 6 14.95 39.48 -53.06
N LEU A 7 15.80 39.67 -52.06
CA LEU A 7 15.77 38.88 -50.82
C LEU A 7 14.55 39.24 -49.95
N THR A 8 14.13 40.51 -49.93
CA THR A 8 12.96 40.96 -49.16
C THR A 8 11.64 40.48 -49.78
N VAL A 9 11.55 40.40 -51.12
CA VAL A 9 10.38 39.84 -51.82
C VAL A 9 10.31 38.32 -51.69
N LEU A 10 11.46 37.63 -51.60
CA LEU A 10 11.49 36.18 -51.36
C LEU A 10 11.12 35.80 -49.92
N LEU A 11 11.42 36.67 -48.93
CA LEU A 11 11.08 36.43 -47.52
C LEU A 11 9.62 36.78 -47.17
N SER A 12 8.96 37.67 -47.92
CA SER A 12 7.54 37.99 -47.71
C SER A 12 6.59 36.94 -48.29
N ALA A 13 7.05 36.10 -49.22
CA ALA A 13 6.26 35.03 -49.81
C ALA A 13 6.04 33.80 -48.90
N ILE A 14 6.67 33.75 -47.71
CA ILE A 14 6.60 32.59 -46.80
C ILE A 14 5.43 32.68 -45.80
N PHE A 15 4.71 33.80 -45.72
CA PHE A 15 3.48 33.90 -44.93
C PHE A 15 2.23 33.58 -45.76
N VAL A 16 2.20 32.39 -46.39
CA VAL A 16 0.92 31.78 -46.75
C VAL A 16 0.31 31.28 -45.45
N VAL A 17 -0.56 32.11 -44.85
CA VAL A 17 -1.42 31.70 -43.75
C VAL A 17 -2.28 30.55 -44.28
N THR A 18 -1.90 29.33 -43.93
CA THR A 18 -2.73 28.14 -44.16
C THR A 18 -4.00 28.33 -43.34
N ASN A 19 -5.06 28.84 -43.97
CA ASN A 19 -6.41 28.79 -43.41
C ASN A 19 -6.90 27.34 -43.47
N GLY A 20 -6.39 26.51 -42.57
CA GLY A 20 -6.94 25.18 -42.38
C GLY A 20 -8.39 25.29 -41.93
N GLN A 21 -9.27 24.48 -42.53
CA GLN A 21 -10.57 24.20 -41.94
C GLN A 21 -10.36 23.38 -40.68
N ASP A 22 -11.27 23.52 -39.71
CA ASP A 22 -11.25 22.64 -38.54
C ASP A 22 -11.94 21.31 -38.92
N VAL A 23 -11.51 20.20 -38.33
CA VAL A 23 -12.07 18.87 -38.57
C VAL A 23 -12.62 18.33 -37.26
N LEU A 24 -13.93 18.11 -37.22
CA LEU A 24 -14.60 17.47 -36.10
C LEU A 24 -14.69 15.97 -36.39
N VAL A 25 -14.02 15.16 -35.57
CA VAL A 25 -14.01 13.71 -35.72
C VAL A 25 -15.02 13.10 -34.76
N LYS A 26 -16.05 12.44 -35.29
CA LYS A 26 -17.06 11.74 -34.49
C LYS A 26 -16.53 10.43 -33.92
N LYS A 27 -17.18 9.91 -32.88
CA LYS A 27 -16.82 8.62 -32.26
C LYS A 27 -16.95 7.43 -33.20
N ASN A 28 -17.83 7.50 -34.19
CA ASN A 28 -17.97 6.47 -35.23
C ASN A 28 -16.90 6.56 -36.34
N GLY A 29 -15.95 7.49 -36.23
CA GLY A 29 -14.89 7.70 -37.22
C GLY A 29 -15.25 8.62 -38.39
N SER A 30 -16.52 9.02 -38.55
CA SER A 30 -16.89 10.01 -39.56
C SER A 30 -16.37 11.41 -39.19
N THR A 31 -16.00 12.19 -40.20
CA THR A 31 -15.45 13.53 -40.05
C THR A 31 -16.43 14.57 -40.57
N ILE A 32 -16.40 15.75 -39.95
CA ILE A 32 -17.09 16.94 -40.45
C ILE A 32 -16.04 18.03 -40.60
N GLU A 33 -15.89 18.55 -41.81
CA GLU A 33 -15.03 19.69 -42.11
C GLU A 33 -15.84 20.98 -41.93
N GLY A 34 -15.27 21.95 -41.22
CA GLY A 34 -15.92 23.24 -40.97
C GLY A 34 -15.11 24.12 -40.04
N LYS A 35 -15.61 25.33 -39.75
CA LYS A 35 -15.01 26.23 -38.75
C LYS A 35 -15.77 26.12 -37.43
N VAL A 36 -15.09 25.75 -36.36
CA VAL A 36 -15.66 25.76 -35.01
C VAL A 36 -15.79 27.20 -34.54
N THR A 37 -17.00 27.61 -34.16
CA THR A 37 -17.28 28.96 -33.68
C THR A 37 -17.29 29.02 -32.16
N GLU A 38 -17.76 27.96 -31.50
CA GLU A 38 -17.86 27.92 -30.03
C GLU A 38 -17.78 26.48 -29.51
N VAL A 39 -17.07 26.30 -28.40
CA VAL A 39 -16.99 25.04 -27.66
C VAL A 39 -17.65 25.24 -26.29
N GLY A 40 -18.95 24.96 -26.19
CA GLY A 40 -19.71 25.06 -24.95
C GLY A 40 -19.45 23.87 -24.00
N ILE A 41 -20.22 23.75 -22.91
CA ILE A 41 -20.01 22.66 -21.93
C ILE A 41 -20.45 21.30 -22.49
N ASP A 42 -21.58 21.25 -23.19
CA ASP A 42 -22.22 20.02 -23.70
C ASP A 42 -22.24 19.92 -25.24
N ARG A 43 -21.98 21.02 -25.94
CA ARG A 43 -22.15 21.16 -27.38
C ARG A 43 -21.00 21.93 -28.04
N VAL A 44 -20.84 21.70 -29.34
CA VAL A 44 -19.90 22.41 -30.19
C VAL A 44 -20.68 23.00 -31.36
N SER A 45 -20.51 24.30 -31.58
CA SER A 45 -21.11 25.04 -32.68
C SER A 45 -20.08 25.20 -33.79
N TYR A 46 -20.48 24.93 -35.04
CA TYR A 46 -19.59 25.00 -36.21
C TYR A 46 -20.32 25.48 -37.46
N LYS A 47 -19.56 25.93 -38.46
CA LYS A 47 -20.04 26.36 -39.77
C LYS A 47 -19.32 25.59 -40.87
N ILE A 48 -20.05 25.04 -41.85
CA ILE A 48 -19.45 24.29 -42.96
C ILE A 48 -18.71 25.22 -43.93
N SER A 49 -19.18 26.46 -44.08
CA SER A 49 -18.56 27.49 -44.93
C SER A 49 -18.19 28.73 -44.11
N SER A 50 -17.06 29.34 -44.45
CA SER A 50 -16.57 30.61 -43.88
C SER A 50 -17.29 31.85 -44.42
N GLU A 51 -18.25 31.69 -45.34
CA GLU A 51 -19.03 32.79 -45.91
C GLU A 51 -19.96 33.46 -44.89
N VAL A 52 -20.12 34.78 -45.05
CA VAL A 52 -21.04 35.59 -44.24
C VAL A 52 -22.48 35.21 -44.61
N GLY A 53 -23.16 34.52 -43.70
CA GLY A 53 -24.53 34.01 -43.89
C GLY A 53 -24.66 32.49 -43.89
N SER A 54 -23.56 31.74 -43.73
CA SER A 54 -23.62 30.28 -43.63
C SER A 54 -24.37 29.82 -42.37
N ALA A 55 -25.11 28.71 -42.51
CA ALA A 55 -25.87 28.11 -41.43
C ALA A 55 -24.93 27.63 -40.30
N SER A 56 -25.31 27.95 -39.06
CA SER A 56 -24.64 27.45 -37.86
C SER A 56 -25.22 26.10 -37.46
N PHE A 57 -24.36 25.10 -37.35
CA PHE A 57 -24.73 23.75 -36.93
C PHE A 57 -24.24 23.48 -35.51
N VAL A 58 -24.94 22.60 -34.81
CA VAL A 58 -24.61 22.20 -33.44
C VAL A 58 -24.46 20.69 -33.39
N ILE A 59 -23.38 20.22 -32.76
CA ILE A 59 -23.17 18.81 -32.45
C ILE A 59 -22.94 18.63 -30.95
N LYS A 60 -23.47 17.54 -30.39
CA LYS A 60 -23.25 17.22 -28.98
C LYS A 60 -21.82 16.73 -28.77
N LYS A 61 -21.17 17.17 -27.70
CA LYS A 61 -19.80 16.74 -27.37
C LYS A 61 -19.67 15.23 -27.19
N ASN A 62 -20.70 14.56 -26.67
CA ASN A 62 -20.68 13.12 -26.47
C ASN A 62 -20.60 12.31 -27.78
N GLU A 63 -20.93 12.92 -28.93
CA GLU A 63 -20.83 12.33 -30.27
C GLU A 63 -19.44 12.55 -30.90
N LEU A 64 -18.65 13.48 -30.36
CA LEU A 64 -17.32 13.81 -30.83
C LEU A 64 -16.25 12.98 -30.11
N ASN A 65 -15.23 12.61 -30.87
CA ASN A 65 -13.99 12.03 -30.37
C ASN A 65 -12.95 13.14 -30.13
N ARG A 66 -12.68 13.94 -31.17
CA ARG A 66 -11.74 15.06 -31.13
C ARG A 66 -12.10 16.17 -32.13
N ILE A 67 -11.53 17.35 -31.91
CA ILE A 67 -11.57 18.50 -32.81
C ILE A 67 -10.13 18.81 -33.20
N GLU A 68 -9.83 18.84 -34.49
CA GLU A 68 -8.56 19.29 -35.05
C GLU A 68 -8.78 20.69 -35.61
N PHE A 69 -8.22 21.71 -34.98
CA PHE A 69 -8.32 23.09 -35.46
C PHE A 69 -7.34 23.30 -36.61
N GLY A 70 -7.70 24.18 -37.56
CA GLY A 70 -6.87 24.51 -38.72
C GLY A 70 -5.49 25.12 -38.38
N ASN A 71 -5.25 25.49 -37.12
CA ASN A 71 -3.95 25.91 -36.59
C ASN A 71 -3.09 24.74 -36.09
N GLY A 72 -3.54 23.49 -36.26
CA GLY A 72 -2.86 22.28 -35.80
C GLY A 72 -3.14 21.89 -34.35
N GLN A 73 -3.91 22.67 -33.60
CA GLN A 73 -4.31 22.32 -32.23
C GLN A 73 -5.36 21.19 -32.25
N THR A 74 -5.19 20.17 -31.40
CA THR A 74 -6.18 19.09 -31.27
C THR A 74 -6.77 19.07 -29.86
N VAL A 75 -8.10 19.05 -29.76
CA VAL A 75 -8.83 18.92 -28.49
C VAL A 75 -9.59 17.61 -28.48
N PHE A 76 -9.25 16.71 -27.55
CA PHE A 76 -9.94 15.45 -27.35
C PHE A 76 -11.14 15.65 -26.43
N ILE A 77 -12.32 15.21 -26.86
CA ILE A 77 -13.57 15.37 -26.11
C ILE A 77 -13.80 14.19 -25.17
N ASP A 78 -13.21 13.04 -25.48
CA ASP A 78 -13.25 11.84 -24.64
C ASP A 78 -11.82 11.26 -24.47
N GLU A 79 -11.07 11.81 -23.51
CA GLU A 79 -9.71 11.30 -23.18
C GLU A 79 -9.70 9.82 -22.76
N ARG A 80 -10.87 9.23 -22.48
CA ARG A 80 -11.02 7.83 -22.07
C ARG A 80 -10.97 6.83 -23.23
N ASN A 81 -11.15 7.27 -24.47
CA ASN A 81 -11.30 6.40 -25.65
C ASN A 81 -10.33 6.74 -26.79
N LEU A 82 -9.06 7.02 -26.47
CA LEU A 82 -7.99 7.10 -27.47
C LEU A 82 -7.66 5.69 -28.01
N PRO A 83 -7.91 5.39 -29.31
CA PRO A 83 -7.48 4.13 -29.91
C PRO A 83 -5.96 4.20 -30.07
N GLY A 84 -5.23 3.54 -29.18
CA GLY A 84 -3.77 3.57 -29.14
C GLY A 84 -3.20 3.72 -27.73
N LYS A 85 -3.96 4.29 -26.79
CA LYS A 85 -3.72 4.04 -25.37
C LYS A 85 -4.38 2.70 -25.03
N ARG A 86 -3.70 1.58 -25.36
CA ARG A 86 -3.74 0.42 -24.45
C ARG A 86 -3.66 1.04 -23.07
N ARG A 87 -4.58 0.73 -22.14
CA ARG A 87 -4.37 1.06 -20.73
C ARG A 87 -2.89 0.79 -20.51
N ALA A 88 -2.09 1.84 -20.33
CA ALA A 88 -0.81 1.64 -19.70
C ALA A 88 -1.29 1.03 -18.40
N GLN A 89 -1.16 -0.30 -18.28
CA GLN A 89 -1.24 -0.94 -16.98
C GLN A 89 -0.47 0.01 -16.11
N PRO A 90 -1.11 0.65 -15.10
CA PRO A 90 -0.51 1.78 -14.39
C PRO A 90 0.90 1.34 -14.12
N ALA A 91 1.87 2.00 -14.79
CA ALA A 91 3.23 1.50 -14.88
C ALA A 91 3.58 1.19 -13.44
N SER A 92 3.79 -0.09 -13.14
CA SER A 92 3.78 -0.56 -11.77
C SER A 92 4.69 0.38 -11.01
N ASN A 93 4.13 1.16 -10.07
CA ASN A 93 4.94 2.11 -9.30
C ASN A 93 5.99 1.35 -8.47
N SER A 94 6.05 0.01 -8.54
CA SER A 94 7.15 -0.82 -8.07
C SER A 94 8.53 -0.35 -8.57
N TYR A 95 8.66 0.30 -9.73
CA TYR A 95 9.95 0.88 -10.13
C TYR A 95 10.32 2.18 -9.38
N LEU A 96 9.34 2.89 -8.81
CA LEU A 96 9.57 4.09 -7.99
C LEU A 96 9.86 3.73 -6.53
N PHE A 97 9.44 2.55 -6.09
CA PHE A 97 9.56 2.12 -4.71
C PHE A 97 10.64 1.05 -4.58
N GLY A 98 11.62 1.27 -3.71
CA GLY A 98 12.66 0.29 -3.39
C GLY A 98 12.12 -1.11 -3.07
N ARG A 99 12.92 -2.13 -3.42
CA ARG A 99 12.57 -3.55 -3.28
C ARG A 99 12.69 -4.04 -1.84
N HIS A 100 13.55 -3.38 -1.06
CA HIS A 100 13.86 -3.74 0.30
C HIS A 100 13.18 -2.78 1.26
N LEU A 101 12.68 -3.32 2.36
CA LEU A 101 11.95 -2.57 3.36
C LEU A 101 12.36 -3.03 4.75
N ILE A 102 12.77 -2.09 5.59
CA ILE A 102 13.00 -2.32 7.02
C ILE A 102 11.86 -1.64 7.76
N ASN A 103 11.13 -2.37 8.60
CA ASN A 103 10.15 -1.76 9.50
C ASN A 103 10.56 -1.93 10.96
N PHE A 104 10.44 -0.85 11.72
CA PHE A 104 10.48 -0.85 13.17
C PHE A 104 9.05 -0.71 13.72
N SER A 105 8.68 -1.59 14.64
CA SER A 105 7.38 -1.59 15.30
C SER A 105 7.54 -1.11 16.74
N PRO A 106 7.36 0.19 17.03
CA PRO A 106 7.48 0.72 18.39
C PRO A 106 6.36 0.24 19.32
N PHE A 107 5.28 -0.29 18.74
CA PHE A 107 4.19 -0.91 19.46
C PHE A 107 3.76 -2.17 18.72
N LYS A 108 3.96 -3.31 19.38
CA LYS A 108 3.49 -4.62 18.97
C LYS A 108 2.75 -5.24 20.15
N ALA A 109 1.58 -5.81 19.91
CA ALA A 109 0.81 -6.54 20.88
C ALA A 109 0.62 -7.97 20.38
N LEU A 110 0.89 -8.94 21.23
CA LEU A 110 0.46 -10.33 21.05
C LEU A 110 -0.43 -10.73 22.22
N ASP A 111 -1.04 -11.91 22.13
CA ASP A 111 -1.70 -12.57 23.26
C ASP A 111 -0.78 -12.73 24.49
N SER A 112 0.54 -12.73 24.29
CA SER A 112 1.53 -12.79 25.35
C SER A 112 1.94 -11.44 25.96
N GLY A 113 1.39 -10.33 25.47
CA GLY A 113 1.67 -8.98 25.99
C GLY A 113 2.22 -8.00 24.95
N PRO A 114 2.55 -6.77 25.39
CA PRO A 114 3.09 -5.71 24.55
C PRO A 114 4.61 -5.83 24.33
N GLY A 115 5.10 -5.24 23.24
CA GLY A 115 6.51 -5.27 22.91
C GLY A 115 6.89 -4.47 21.67
N LEU A 116 8.09 -4.76 21.17
CA LEU A 116 8.69 -4.12 20.00
C LEU A 116 8.98 -5.13 18.90
N GLY A 117 8.98 -4.67 17.66
CA GLY A 117 9.31 -5.48 16.49
C GLY A 117 10.34 -4.83 15.58
N LEU A 118 11.12 -5.65 14.91
CA LEU A 118 11.90 -5.26 13.75
C LEU A 118 11.59 -6.26 12.64
N SER A 119 11.40 -5.79 11.42
CA SER A 119 11.16 -6.68 10.29
C SER A 119 11.92 -6.23 9.07
N TYR A 120 12.37 -7.21 8.31
CA TYR A 120 12.92 -7.00 6.98
C TYR A 120 12.00 -7.65 5.96
N GLU A 121 11.67 -6.92 4.91
CA GLU A 121 10.86 -7.40 3.81
C GLU A 121 11.62 -7.21 2.49
N ILE A 122 11.52 -8.22 1.63
CA ILE A 122 11.98 -8.16 0.24
C ILE A 122 10.80 -8.46 -0.68
N LEU A 123 10.55 -7.54 -1.62
CA LEU A 123 9.61 -7.81 -2.70
C LEU A 123 10.23 -8.86 -3.63
N ALA A 124 9.57 -10.00 -3.77
CA ALA A 124 10.09 -11.15 -4.49
C ALA A 124 9.94 -10.99 -6.01
N ASP A 125 8.96 -10.21 -6.46
CA ASP A 125 8.64 -10.01 -7.87
C ASP A 125 8.81 -8.54 -8.31
N GLU A 126 9.12 -8.34 -9.60
CA GLU A 126 9.29 -7.00 -10.19
C GLU A 126 7.98 -6.17 -10.16
N LYS A 127 6.84 -6.85 -10.15
CA LYS A 127 5.51 -6.22 -10.14
C LYS A 127 5.02 -5.90 -8.72
N GLY A 128 5.75 -6.33 -7.69
CA GLY A 128 5.45 -6.06 -6.28
C GLY A 128 4.18 -6.72 -5.74
N TYR A 129 3.75 -7.84 -6.33
CA TYR A 129 2.63 -8.67 -5.86
C TYR A 129 3.00 -9.57 -4.67
N PHE A 130 4.26 -9.90 -4.48
CA PHE A 130 4.73 -10.85 -3.47
C PHE A 130 5.89 -10.27 -2.68
N GLY A 131 5.83 -10.40 -1.36
CA GLY A 131 6.90 -10.06 -0.43
C GLY A 131 7.22 -11.23 0.49
N VAL A 132 8.50 -11.39 0.82
CA VAL A 132 8.94 -12.27 1.91
C VAL A 132 9.30 -11.37 3.09
N ILE A 133 8.70 -11.61 4.26
CA ILE A 133 8.94 -10.85 5.48
C ILE A 133 9.58 -11.72 6.55
N LEU A 134 10.60 -11.16 7.21
CA LEU A 134 11.35 -11.75 8.30
C LEU A 134 11.26 -10.83 9.53
N PRO A 135 10.21 -10.97 10.35
CA PRO A 135 10.02 -10.20 11.57
C PRO A 135 10.63 -10.93 12.77
N ILE A 136 11.29 -10.15 13.62
CA ILE A 136 11.68 -10.52 14.99
C ILE A 136 10.94 -9.58 15.95
N SER A 137 10.56 -10.06 17.12
CA SER A 137 9.95 -9.23 18.15
C SER A 137 10.31 -9.68 19.55
N ILE A 138 10.34 -8.71 20.46
CA ILE A 138 10.55 -8.92 21.90
C ILE A 138 9.30 -8.42 22.60
N ILE A 139 8.75 -9.25 23.46
CA ILE A 139 7.60 -8.98 24.32
C ILE A 139 8.10 -8.79 25.73
N PHE A 140 7.70 -7.67 26.32
CA PHE A 140 8.14 -7.27 27.64
C PHE A 140 7.26 -7.90 28.71
N PRO A 141 7.82 -8.16 29.90
CA PRO A 141 7.02 -8.57 31.04
C PRO A 141 5.99 -7.50 31.37
N ASP A 142 4.71 -7.87 31.29
CA ASP A 142 3.61 -7.01 31.72
C ASP A 142 3.78 -6.71 33.22
N ARG A 143 4.10 -5.45 33.53
CA ARG A 143 4.06 -4.91 34.90
C ARG A 143 2.77 -4.14 35.17
N PHE A 144 1.85 -4.12 34.22
CA PHE A 144 0.58 -3.43 34.38
C PHE A 144 -0.34 -4.26 35.27
N ASN A 145 -0.42 -3.85 36.54
CA ASN A 145 -1.47 -4.27 37.46
C ASN A 145 -2.83 -3.93 36.83
N TYR A 146 -3.45 -4.87 36.14
CA TYR A 146 -4.90 -4.85 36.00
C TYR A 146 -5.47 -5.02 37.41
N THR A 147 -6.34 -4.11 37.84
CA THR A 147 -6.95 -4.05 39.16
C THR A 147 -7.76 -5.31 39.56
N PHE A 148 -7.81 -6.32 38.68
CA PHE A 148 -8.60 -7.55 38.81
C PHE A 148 -7.77 -8.84 38.73
N ASP A 149 -6.45 -8.77 38.47
CA ASP A 149 -5.60 -9.98 38.42
C ASP A 149 -4.38 -9.78 39.33
N GLY A 150 -4.47 -10.35 40.53
CA GLY A 150 -3.54 -10.12 41.65
C GLY A 150 -2.23 -10.90 41.59
N ASN A 151 -1.93 -11.58 40.48
CA ASN A 151 -0.72 -12.37 40.32
C ASN A 151 0.17 -11.76 39.24
N GLY A 152 1.28 -11.14 39.68
CA GLY A 152 2.28 -10.48 38.84
C GLY A 152 3.12 -11.45 38.00
N ASP A 153 2.46 -12.21 37.14
CA ASP A 153 3.10 -13.12 36.18
C ASP A 153 3.84 -12.29 35.11
N GLN A 154 5.17 -12.30 35.17
CA GLN A 154 6.01 -11.53 34.26
C GLN A 154 6.45 -12.42 33.10
N THR A 155 5.89 -12.18 31.91
CA THR A 155 6.24 -12.95 30.70
C THR A 155 7.15 -12.15 29.77
N GLU A 156 8.39 -12.61 29.61
CA GLU A 156 9.31 -12.09 28.60
C GLU A 156 9.41 -13.11 27.46
N SER A 157 9.27 -12.68 26.20
CA SER A 157 9.32 -13.62 25.07
C SER A 157 9.93 -13.00 23.82
N PHE A 158 10.75 -13.77 23.13
CA PHE A 158 11.27 -13.48 21.80
C PHE A 158 10.50 -14.29 20.75
N TYR A 159 10.10 -13.64 19.67
CA TYR A 159 9.42 -14.29 18.54
C TYR A 159 10.15 -14.04 17.23
N PHE A 160 10.12 -15.05 16.36
CA PHE A 160 10.52 -14.98 14.97
C PHE A 160 9.38 -15.53 14.11
N SER A 161 8.88 -14.74 13.16
CA SER A 161 7.64 -15.06 12.43
C SER A 161 7.76 -14.93 10.91
N PRO A 162 8.65 -15.68 10.24
CA PRO A 162 8.82 -15.59 8.80
C PRO A 162 7.49 -15.85 8.06
N GLY A 163 7.24 -15.08 7.01
CA GLY A 163 5.98 -15.15 6.30
C GLY A 163 6.02 -14.61 4.88
N LEU A 164 4.88 -14.78 4.22
CA LEU A 164 4.63 -14.25 2.89
C LEU A 164 3.64 -13.10 2.98
N LYS A 165 3.85 -12.08 2.16
CA LYS A 165 2.89 -11.01 1.92
C LYS A 165 2.45 -11.06 0.48
N ILE A 166 1.14 -11.13 0.27
CA ILE A 166 0.51 -11.06 -1.04
C ILE A 166 -0.15 -9.69 -1.13
N TYR A 167 0.15 -8.97 -2.20
CA TYR A 167 -0.33 -7.62 -2.48
C TYR A 167 -1.29 -7.66 -3.67
N PRO A 168 -2.60 -7.94 -3.50
CA PRO A 168 -3.50 -8.23 -4.61
C PRO A 168 -3.56 -7.13 -5.68
N PHE A 169 -3.30 -5.89 -5.28
CA PHE A 169 -3.37 -4.70 -6.13
C PHE A 169 -2.01 -4.09 -6.48
N GLY A 170 -0.91 -4.78 -6.10
CA GLY A 170 0.46 -4.30 -6.19
C GLY A 170 0.78 -3.17 -5.22
N GLN A 171 2.00 -2.63 -5.32
CA GLN A 171 2.49 -1.53 -4.48
C GLN A 171 1.93 -0.18 -4.94
N ARG A 172 1.35 0.57 -4.01
CA ARG A 172 0.75 1.90 -4.23
C ARG A 172 0.98 2.80 -3.01
N LYS A 173 0.52 4.07 -3.09
CA LYS A 173 0.53 4.99 -1.93
C LYS A 173 -0.21 4.42 -0.71
N VAL A 174 -1.31 3.71 -0.96
CA VAL A 174 -2.02 2.92 0.06
C VAL A 174 -2.04 1.48 -0.44
N THR A 175 -1.43 0.59 0.32
CA THR A 175 -1.20 -0.78 -0.08
C THR A 175 -1.81 -1.72 0.95
N TYR A 176 -2.68 -2.61 0.49
CA TYR A 176 -3.18 -3.72 1.28
C TYR A 176 -2.38 -4.99 0.97
N ALA A 177 -2.01 -5.72 2.00
CA ALA A 177 -1.38 -7.03 1.87
C ALA A 177 -2.04 -8.04 2.81
N VAL A 178 -1.99 -9.31 2.43
CA VAL A 178 -2.42 -10.42 3.27
C VAL A 178 -1.45 -11.57 3.11
N GLY A 179 -1.19 -12.33 4.17
CA GLY A 179 -0.51 -13.60 3.98
C GLY A 179 -0.16 -14.36 5.26
N PRO A 180 0.17 -15.64 5.11
CA PRO A 180 0.50 -16.51 6.22
C PRO A 180 1.92 -16.25 6.73
N SER A 181 2.10 -16.43 8.03
CA SER A 181 3.40 -16.50 8.69
C SER A 181 3.42 -17.69 9.64
N VAL A 182 4.54 -18.40 9.66
CA VAL A 182 4.84 -19.38 10.71
C VAL A 182 5.58 -18.63 11.81
N PHE A 183 5.18 -18.80 13.06
CA PHE A 183 5.89 -18.17 14.19
C PHE A 183 6.47 -19.20 15.14
N THR A 184 7.62 -18.86 15.70
CA THR A 184 8.23 -19.53 16.83
C THR A 184 8.50 -18.51 17.92
N GLY A 185 8.18 -18.87 19.17
CA GLY A 185 8.36 -18.03 20.34
C GLY A 185 9.14 -18.77 21.42
N PHE A 186 10.07 -18.09 22.06
CA PHE A 186 10.84 -18.60 23.19
C PHE A 186 10.83 -17.56 24.29
N GLY A 187 10.59 -17.98 25.54
CA GLY A 187 10.44 -17.01 26.61
C GLY A 187 10.54 -17.62 27.99
N LYS A 188 10.33 -16.76 28.97
CA LYS A 188 10.28 -17.10 30.38
C LYS A 188 9.10 -16.40 31.03
N GLN A 189 8.45 -17.11 31.93
CA GLN A 189 7.42 -16.57 32.80
C GLN A 189 7.87 -16.74 34.24
N SER A 190 7.95 -15.63 34.97
CA SER A 190 8.23 -15.62 36.39
C SER A 190 6.93 -15.43 37.15
N ARG A 191 6.61 -16.38 38.03
CA ARG A 191 5.41 -16.35 38.87
C ARG A 191 5.83 -16.21 40.33
N ASN A 192 5.27 -15.22 41.01
CA ASN A 192 5.43 -15.07 42.45
C ASN A 192 4.24 -15.74 43.16
N ASN A 193 4.50 -16.89 43.78
CA ASN A 193 3.51 -17.62 44.55
C ASN A 193 3.69 -17.30 46.04
N GLY A 194 2.69 -16.67 46.64
CA GLY A 194 2.61 -16.52 48.09
C GLY A 194 1.91 -17.72 48.72
N TYR A 195 2.56 -18.39 49.67
CA TYR A 195 1.94 -19.43 50.48
C TYR A 195 1.89 -18.99 51.94
N TYR A 196 0.73 -19.13 52.56
CA TYR A 196 0.57 -18.92 53.98
C TYR A 196 1.11 -20.13 54.74
N ASP A 197 2.10 -19.91 55.61
CA ASP A 197 2.61 -20.95 56.50
C ASP A 197 1.90 -20.86 57.86
N PRO A 198 1.00 -21.81 58.18
CA PRO A 198 0.24 -21.80 59.42
C PRO A 198 1.10 -22.07 60.67
N ASN A 199 2.32 -22.60 60.52
CA ASN A 199 3.20 -22.88 61.65
C ASN A 199 3.96 -21.63 62.13
N THR A 200 4.34 -20.75 61.19
CA THR A 200 5.05 -19.49 61.50
C THR A 200 4.12 -18.28 61.53
N GLY A 201 2.88 -18.40 61.02
CA GLY A 201 1.91 -17.31 60.92
C GLY A 201 2.27 -16.27 59.85
N THR A 202 3.20 -16.59 58.95
CA THR A 202 3.73 -15.66 57.95
C THR A 202 3.42 -16.09 56.51
N TYR A 203 3.40 -15.12 55.59
CA TYR A 203 3.37 -15.40 54.15
C TYR A 203 4.80 -15.55 53.64
N THR A 204 5.10 -16.69 53.04
CA THR A 204 6.37 -16.92 52.34
C THR A 204 6.14 -16.86 50.84
N GLY A 205 6.96 -16.08 50.12
CA GLY A 205 6.91 -15.97 48.67
C GLY A 205 7.97 -16.85 48.00
N ASN A 206 7.56 -17.65 47.02
CA ASN A 206 8.48 -18.36 46.13
C ASN A 206 8.36 -17.80 44.72
N ASN A 207 9.51 -17.52 44.10
CA ASN A 207 9.58 -17.13 42.70
C ASN A 207 9.89 -18.37 41.85
N THR A 208 8.95 -18.78 41.01
CA THR A 208 9.13 -19.91 40.10
C THR A 208 9.30 -19.39 38.67
N GLU A 209 10.40 -19.78 38.02
CA GLU A 209 10.64 -19.50 36.60
C GLU A 209 10.19 -20.69 35.73
N THR A 210 9.38 -20.39 34.73
CA THR A 210 8.87 -21.36 33.74
C THR A 210 9.37 -20.98 32.35
N LYS A 211 9.97 -21.93 31.62
CA LYS A 211 10.41 -21.72 30.24
C LYS A 211 9.25 -21.96 29.29
N ILE A 212 9.06 -21.04 28.33
CA ILE A 212 8.00 -21.09 27.34
C ILE A 212 8.58 -21.38 25.96
N PHE A 213 7.97 -22.31 25.24
CA PHE A 213 8.17 -22.52 23.82
C PHE A 213 6.82 -22.52 23.09
N ARG A 214 6.70 -21.71 22.04
CA ARG A 214 5.48 -21.54 21.25
C ARG A 214 5.77 -21.74 19.78
N PHE A 215 4.87 -22.43 19.08
CA PHE A 215 4.94 -22.56 17.63
C PHE A 215 3.53 -22.57 17.05
N GLY A 216 3.35 -21.89 15.92
CA GLY A 216 2.05 -21.79 15.28
C GLY A 216 2.07 -21.09 13.94
N ILE A 217 0.87 -20.80 13.45
CA ILE A 217 0.64 -20.08 12.19
C ILE A 217 -0.31 -18.91 12.46
N ILE A 218 -0.03 -17.77 11.85
CA ILE A 218 -0.87 -16.57 11.84
C ILE A 218 -1.11 -16.13 10.40
N VAL A 219 -2.33 -15.70 10.09
CA VAL A 219 -2.62 -14.97 8.85
C VAL A 219 -2.68 -13.50 9.19
N ASN A 220 -1.81 -12.72 8.56
CA ASN A 220 -1.65 -11.30 8.81
C ASN A 220 -2.31 -10.47 7.71
N ASN A 221 -2.94 -9.36 8.12
CA ASN A 221 -3.50 -8.34 7.25
C ASN A 221 -2.74 -7.05 7.46
N TYR A 222 -2.19 -6.50 6.37
CA TYR A 222 -1.36 -5.32 6.38
C TYR A 222 -2.05 -4.19 5.63
N VAL A 223 -2.00 -2.99 6.20
CA VAL A 223 -2.33 -1.75 5.51
C VAL A 223 -1.14 -0.83 5.64
N ASN A 224 -0.49 -0.50 4.52
CA ASN A 224 0.69 0.36 4.46
C ASN A 224 0.37 1.66 3.72
N PHE A 225 0.72 2.78 4.33
CA PHE A 225 0.64 4.13 3.81
C PHE A 225 2.04 4.62 3.49
N GLN A 226 2.34 4.75 2.20
CA GLN A 226 3.61 5.30 1.71
C GLN A 226 3.52 6.83 1.75
N ILE A 227 4.20 7.44 2.71
CA ILE A 227 4.18 8.89 2.94
C ILE A 227 5.12 9.60 1.96
N THR A 228 6.33 9.06 1.80
CA THR A 228 7.33 9.51 0.81
C THR A 228 7.84 8.30 0.04
N GLU A 229 8.69 8.46 -0.99
CA GLU A 229 9.24 7.30 -1.73
C GLU A 229 10.05 6.32 -0.86
N ARG A 230 10.57 6.79 0.27
CA ARG A 230 11.40 6.01 1.20
C ARG A 230 10.74 5.73 2.54
N PHE A 231 9.72 6.47 2.94
CA PHE A 231 9.12 6.35 4.26
C PHE A 231 7.66 5.90 4.20
N GLN A 232 7.32 4.87 4.98
CA GLN A 232 5.97 4.34 5.09
C GLN A 232 5.55 4.17 6.56
N ILE A 233 4.24 4.22 6.77
CA ILE A 233 3.60 3.87 8.04
C ILE A 233 2.67 2.70 7.76
N GLY A 234 2.70 1.67 8.61
CA GLY A 234 1.91 0.46 8.40
C GLY A 234 1.17 0.02 9.65
N LEU A 235 0.03 -0.64 9.43
CA LEU A 235 -0.71 -1.37 10.44
C LEU A 235 -0.72 -2.84 10.04
N ASN A 236 -0.51 -3.72 11.02
CA ASN A 236 -0.68 -5.16 10.87
C ASN A 236 -1.67 -5.67 11.91
N ALA A 237 -2.62 -6.50 11.50
CA ALA A 237 -3.46 -7.30 12.38
C ALA A 237 -3.45 -8.75 11.91
N GLY A 238 -3.11 -9.67 12.81
CA GLY A 238 -3.02 -11.09 12.53
C GLY A 238 -3.89 -11.92 13.48
N LEU A 239 -4.46 -13.01 12.96
CA LEU A 239 -5.16 -14.02 13.74
C LEU A 239 -4.66 -15.40 13.32
N GLY A 240 -4.54 -16.31 14.29
CA GLY A 240 -4.00 -17.63 14.05
C GLY A 240 -4.16 -18.57 15.23
N SER A 241 -3.31 -19.60 15.23
CA SER A 241 -3.31 -20.60 16.28
C SER A 241 -1.90 -21.06 16.65
N ARG A 242 -1.70 -21.28 17.95
CA ARG A 242 -0.56 -21.99 18.53
C ARG A 242 -0.86 -23.49 18.49
N TYR A 243 -0.02 -24.24 17.80
CA TYR A 243 -0.11 -25.71 17.76
C TYR A 243 0.75 -26.37 18.84
N ILE A 244 1.85 -25.72 19.21
CA ILE A 244 2.68 -26.14 20.33
C ILE A 244 2.74 -24.95 21.29
N ASP A 245 2.35 -25.20 22.52
CA ASP A 245 2.44 -24.25 23.62
C ASP A 245 2.95 -25.00 24.84
N ARG A 246 4.27 -24.93 25.04
CA ARG A 246 4.95 -25.74 26.05
C ARG A 246 5.48 -24.85 27.16
N GLU A 247 5.15 -25.22 28.38
CA GLU A 247 5.67 -24.65 29.60
C GLU A 247 6.50 -25.71 30.34
N THR A 248 7.75 -25.39 30.65
CA THR A 248 8.65 -26.27 31.42
C THR A 248 9.01 -25.62 32.74
N TYR A 249 8.57 -26.23 33.83
CA TYR A 249 8.74 -25.75 35.19
C TYR A 249 10.11 -26.16 35.73
N ASN A 250 10.93 -25.20 36.19
CA ASN A 250 12.30 -25.48 36.66
C ASN A 250 12.34 -26.36 37.92
N ASP A 251 11.35 -26.26 38.82
CA ASP A 251 11.38 -26.95 40.11
C ASP A 251 11.11 -28.46 40.01
N ASN A 252 10.35 -28.92 39.01
CA ASN A 252 9.88 -30.32 38.96
C ASN A 252 10.11 -31.04 37.60
N ARG A 253 10.79 -30.41 36.62
CA ARG A 253 10.87 -30.90 35.21
C ARG A 253 9.50 -31.28 34.62
N GLN A 254 8.42 -30.72 35.17
CA GLN A 254 7.07 -30.93 34.66
C GLN A 254 6.92 -30.12 33.36
N ILE A 255 6.35 -30.78 32.36
CA ILE A 255 6.06 -30.21 31.06
C ILE A 255 4.54 -30.11 30.96
N SER A 256 4.02 -28.88 30.92
CA SER A 256 2.64 -28.64 30.52
C SER A 256 2.61 -28.36 29.03
N ASN A 257 1.76 -29.07 28.30
CA ASN A 257 1.47 -28.77 26.90
C ASN A 257 0.06 -28.17 26.86
N GLY A 258 -0.01 -26.85 26.63
CA GLY A 258 -1.23 -26.22 26.15
C GLY A 258 -1.58 -26.84 24.81
N GLY A 259 -2.86 -27.20 24.64
CA GLY A 259 -3.38 -27.69 23.37
C GLY A 259 -3.37 -26.61 22.30
N ILE A 260 -4.23 -26.77 21.31
CA ILE A 260 -4.40 -25.77 20.25
C ILE A 260 -5.05 -24.52 20.85
N ASN A 261 -4.33 -23.40 20.87
CA ASN A 261 -4.80 -22.12 21.39
C ASN A 261 -4.96 -21.10 20.26
N ILE A 262 -5.95 -20.22 20.35
CA ILE A 262 -6.08 -19.07 19.43
C ILE A 262 -5.02 -18.03 19.82
N THR A 263 -4.42 -17.39 18.82
CA THR A 263 -3.46 -16.30 19.02
C THR A 263 -3.73 -15.18 18.04
N GLY A 264 -3.34 -13.97 18.40
CA GLY A 264 -3.46 -12.79 17.55
C GLY A 264 -2.29 -11.85 17.75
N GLU A 265 -2.04 -11.02 16.74
CA GLU A 265 -1.06 -9.95 16.83
C GLU A 265 -1.59 -8.64 16.25
N PHE A 266 -1.11 -7.52 16.79
CA PHE A 266 -1.34 -6.19 16.25
C PHE A 266 -0.06 -5.38 16.31
N ASN A 267 0.33 -4.75 15.19
CA ASN A 267 1.59 -4.02 15.10
C ASN A 267 1.36 -2.68 14.39
N PHE A 268 1.91 -1.61 14.96
CA PHE A 268 2.13 -0.34 14.25
C PHE A 268 3.58 -0.31 13.76
N ASN A 269 3.79 0.03 12.48
CA ASN A 269 5.08 -0.09 11.80
C ASN A 269 5.52 1.27 11.22
N LEU A 270 6.79 1.59 11.41
CA LEU A 270 7.50 2.68 10.76
C LEU A 270 8.53 2.07 9.81
N GLY A 271 8.34 2.27 8.50
CA GLY A 271 9.11 1.59 7.46
C GLY A 271 10.00 2.51 6.64
N LEU A 272 11.21 2.03 6.35
CA LEU A 272 12.17 2.65 5.44
C LEU A 272 12.44 1.72 4.26
N ARG A 273 12.28 2.26 3.05
CA ARG A 273 12.37 1.54 1.78
C ARG A 273 13.59 2.00 0.97
N PHE A 274 14.28 1.04 0.35
CA PHE A 274 15.47 1.26 -0.48
C PHE A 274 15.65 0.21 -1.58
#